data_AF-A0A7Y2D448-F1
#
_entry.id   AF-A0A7Y2D448-F1
#
_cell.length_a   1.000
_cell.length_b   1.000
_cell.length_c   1.000
_cell.angle_alpha   90.00
_cell.angle_beta   90.00
_cell.angle_gamma   90.00
#
_symmetry.space_group_name_H-M   'P 1'
#
loop_
_entity.id
_entity.type
_entity.pdbx_description
1 polymer ?
#
loop_
_entity_poly.entity_id
_entity_poly.type
_entity_poly.pdbx_seq_one_letter_code
_entity_poly.pdbx_strand_id
1 'polypeptide(L)'
;MSQKRTEIGELHIGSRLLYRSKNDWRTAAVARTDEEFVTLTVASPKGRNYRLRRKCSTAVLLDGPLPILLSEEPPTEYWKENFGEYDRRW
;
A
#
# COMPACT_ATOMS: atom_id res chain seq x y z
N MET A 1 2.73 -12.39 -15.81
CA MET A 1 2.52 -12.68 -14.37
C MET A 1 1.05 -12.43 -14.06
N SER A 2 0.36 -13.38 -13.44
CA SER A 2 -1.07 -13.28 -13.17
C SER A 2 -1.30 -12.31 -12.00
N GLN A 3 -2.07 -11.23 -12.23
CA GLN A 3 -2.46 -10.30 -11.17
C GLN A 3 -3.46 -11.01 -10.25
N LYS A 4 -3.09 -11.21 -8.98
CA LYS A 4 -3.99 -11.81 -7.97
C LYS A 4 -4.60 -10.70 -7.12
N ARG A 5 -5.88 -10.84 -6.76
CA ARG A 5 -6.59 -9.95 -5.83
C ARG A 5 -6.84 -10.66 -4.51
N THR A 6 -6.82 -9.89 -3.43
CA THR A 6 -7.06 -10.32 -2.05
C THR A 6 -7.70 -9.14 -1.30
N GLU A 7 -8.15 -9.35 -0.07
CA GLU A 7 -8.66 -8.27 0.78
C GLU A 7 -7.63 -7.86 1.83
N ILE A 8 -7.64 -6.59 2.23
CA ILE A 8 -6.68 -6.10 3.23
C ILE A 8 -6.84 -6.78 4.58
N GLY A 9 -8.05 -7.23 4.93
CA GLY A 9 -8.35 -7.99 6.15
C GLY A 9 -7.69 -9.37 6.20
N GLU A 10 -7.31 -9.93 5.04
CA GLU A 10 -6.60 -11.22 4.94
C GLU A 10 -5.09 -11.07 5.19
N LEU A 11 -4.57 -9.84 5.25
CA LEU A 11 -3.16 -9.59 5.51
C LEU A 11 -2.86 -9.66 7.01
N HIS A 12 -1.75 -10.33 7.36
CA HIS A 12 -1.27 -10.39 8.74
C HIS A 12 -0.80 -9.01 9.24
N ILE A 13 -0.89 -8.80 10.56
CA ILE A 13 -0.25 -7.65 11.21
C ILE A 13 1.25 -7.64 10.87
N GLY A 14 1.78 -6.47 10.53
CA GLY A 14 3.15 -6.27 10.05
C GLY A 14 3.32 -6.41 8.54
N SER A 15 2.32 -6.92 7.81
CA SER A 15 2.37 -6.99 6.34
C SER A 15 2.57 -5.61 5.74
N ARG A 16 3.51 -5.50 4.80
CA ARG A 16 3.83 -4.25 4.09
C ARG A 16 3.08 -4.18 2.78
N LEU A 17 2.66 -2.98 2.43
CA LEU A 17 1.95 -2.70 1.19
C LEU A 17 2.23 -1.28 0.70
N LEU A 18 1.93 -1.04 -0.57
CA LEU A 18 1.91 0.27 -1.18
C LEU A 18 0.52 0.88 -1.10
N TYR A 19 0.48 2.19 -0.85
CA TYR A 19 -0.73 2.99 -0.79
C TYR A 19 -0.56 4.24 -1.64
N ARG A 20 -1.55 4.55 -2.48
CA ARG A 20 -1.61 5.82 -3.21
C ARG A 20 -2.18 6.90 -2.29
N SER A 21 -1.31 7.81 -1.83
CA SER A 21 -1.73 9.07 -1.22
C SER A 21 -2.18 10.04 -2.32
N LYS A 22 -2.65 11.25 -1.96
CA LYS A 22 -3.08 12.25 -2.95
C LYS A 22 -1.97 12.66 -3.93
N ASN A 23 -0.73 12.77 -3.45
CA ASN A 23 0.37 13.37 -4.21
C ASN A 23 1.47 12.36 -4.57
N ASP A 24 1.69 11.35 -3.74
CA ASP A 24 2.77 10.36 -3.86
C ASP A 24 2.31 8.90 -3.57
N TRP A 25 3.13 7.94 -3.98
CA TRP A 25 3.04 6.56 -3.51
C TRP A 25 3.77 6.40 -2.17
N ARG A 26 3.18 5.64 -1.24
CA ARG A 26 3.73 5.47 0.11
C ARG A 26 3.76 4.01 0.52
N THR A 27 4.74 3.70 1.36
CA THR A 27 4.76 2.43 2.09
C THR A 27 3.87 2.52 3.32
N ALA A 28 3.13 1.44 3.55
CA ALA A 28 2.30 1.27 4.72
C ALA A 28 2.49 -0.14 5.29
N ALA A 29 2.21 -0.30 6.58
CA ALA A 29 2.20 -1.58 7.25
C ALA A 29 0.90 -1.78 8.04
N VAL A 30 0.38 -3.01 8.03
CA VAL A 30 -0.77 -3.40 8.86
C VAL A 30 -0.38 -3.28 10.32
N ALA A 31 -0.98 -2.34 11.04
CA ALA A 31 -0.69 -2.09 12.45
C ALA A 31 -1.64 -2.83 13.39
N ARG A 32 -2.91 -2.94 12.97
CA ARG A 32 -3.98 -3.63 13.71
C ARG A 32 -5.08 -4.03 12.74
N THR A 33 -5.71 -5.16 13.02
CA THR A 33 -6.95 -5.59 12.37
C THR A 33 -8.02 -5.77 13.45
N ASP A 34 -9.22 -5.25 13.18
CA ASP A 34 -10.45 -5.53 13.93
C ASP A 34 -11.47 -6.21 12.99
N GLU A 35 -12.68 -6.49 13.47
CA GLU A 35 -13.69 -7.24 12.68
C GLU A 35 -14.09 -6.52 11.38
N GLU A 36 -14.13 -5.19 11.38
CA GLU A 36 -14.63 -4.40 10.26
C GLU A 36 -13.51 -3.63 9.53
N PHE A 37 -12.41 -3.33 10.21
CA PHE A 37 -11.37 -2.44 9.75
C PHE A 37 -9.94 -2.92 9.99
N VAL A 38 -9.08 -2.53 9.06
CA VAL A 38 -7.63 -2.56 9.18
C VAL A 38 -7.10 -1.15 9.42
N THR A 39 -6.25 -1.01 10.43
CA THR A 39 -5.46 0.20 10.67
C THR A 39 -4.06 0.01 10.10
N LEU A 40 -3.66 0.92 9.23
CA LEU A 40 -2.34 0.99 8.65
C LEU A 40 -1.50 2.07 9.33
N THR A 41 -0.21 1.81 9.51
CA THR A 41 0.79 2.85 9.76
C THR A 41 1.43 3.21 8.42
N VAL A 42 1.33 4.48 8.03
CA VAL A 42 1.85 4.98 6.76
C VAL A 42 3.04 5.89 7.00
N ALA A 43 4.13 5.65 6.29
CA ALA A 43 5.32 6.49 6.33
C ALA A 43 5.07 7.81 5.59
N SER A 44 5.27 8.94 6.27
CA SER A 44 5.25 10.27 5.65
C SER A 44 6.65 10.61 5.13
N PRO A 45 6.76 11.30 3.97
CA PRO A 45 8.04 11.81 3.49
C PRO A 45 8.71 12.76 4.48
N LYS A 46 7.97 13.37 5.42
CA LYS A 46 8.52 14.29 6.45
C LYS A 46 9.03 13.57 7.71
N GLY A 47 9.30 12.27 7.65
CA GLY A 47 9.84 11.48 8.77
C GLY A 47 8.84 11.17 9.89
N ARG A 48 7.55 11.52 9.73
CA ARG A 48 6.48 11.18 10.67
C ARG A 48 5.71 9.96 10.16
N ASN A 49 5.01 9.26 11.05
CA ASN A 49 4.04 8.25 10.66
C ASN A 49 2.64 8.75 10.97
N TYR A 50 1.68 8.38 10.12
CA TYR A 50 0.26 8.61 10.39
C TYR A 50 -0.52 7.31 10.25
N ARG A 51 -1.72 7.27 10.83
CA ARG A 51 -2.59 6.10 10.76
C ARG A 51 -3.66 6.29 9.71
N LEU A 52 -3.96 5.23 8.98
CA LEU A 52 -5.00 5.19 7.97
C LEU A 52 -5.92 4.00 8.25
N ARG A 53 -7.22 4.24 8.36
CA ARG A 53 -8.21 3.18 8.58
C ARG A 53 -8.88 2.81 7.26
N ARG A 54 -9.05 1.51 7.02
CA ARG A 54 -9.67 0.95 5.81
C ARG A 54 -10.58 -0.21 6.19
N LYS A 55 -11.64 -0.44 5.42
CA LYS A 55 -12.52 -1.60 5.63
C LYS A 55 -11.74 -2.88 5.35
N CYS A 56 -12.01 -3.96 6.07
CA CYS A 56 -11.37 -5.26 5.84
C CYS A 56 -11.55 -5.74 4.39
N SER A 57 -12.68 -5.43 3.77
CA SER A 57 -13.00 -5.75 2.37
C SER A 57 -12.30 -4.86 1.33
N THR A 58 -11.42 -3.94 1.74
CA THR A 58 -10.71 -3.08 0.78
C THR A 58 -9.78 -3.95 -0.05
N ALA A 59 -9.92 -3.87 -1.37
CA ALA A 59 -9.17 -4.71 -2.29
C ALA A 59 -7.67 -4.37 -2.30
N VAL A 60 -6.86 -5.42 -2.34
CA VAL A 60 -5.42 -5.38 -2.48
C VAL A 60 -5.04 -6.14 -3.75
N LEU A 61 -4.24 -5.49 -4.59
CA LEU A 61 -3.65 -6.07 -5.79
C LEU A 61 -2.27 -6.63 -5.45
N LEU A 62 -2.06 -7.91 -5.76
CA LEU A 62 -0.77 -8.58 -5.64
C LEU A 62 -0.06 -8.51 -6.99
N ASP A 63 0.77 -7.48 -7.18
CA ASP A 63 1.60 -7.25 -8.38
C ASP A 63 3.08 -7.40 -8.02
N GLY A 64 3.60 -8.62 -8.16
CA GLY A 64 4.98 -8.95 -7.80
C GLY A 64 5.20 -9.01 -6.28
N PRO A 65 6.35 -8.52 -5.75
CA PRO A 65 6.70 -8.67 -4.34
C PRO A 65 5.99 -7.69 -3.40
N LEU A 66 5.28 -6.70 -3.95
CA LEU A 66 4.66 -5.63 -3.16
C LEU A 66 3.13 -5.66 -3.34
N PRO A 67 2.36 -5.96 -2.28
CA PRO A 67 0.92 -5.76 -2.27
C PRO A 67 0.58 -4.27 -2.45
N ILE A 68 -0.44 -3.97 -3.23
CA ILE A 68 -0.87 -2.60 -3.53
C ILE A 68 -2.31 -2.43 -3.06
N LEU A 69 -2.54 -1.52 -2.13
CA LEU A 69 -3.90 -1.15 -1.72
C LEU A 69 -4.56 -0.34 -2.83
N LEU A 70 -5.69 -0.83 -3.31
CA LEU A 70 -6.47 -0.12 -4.32
C LEU A 70 -7.20 1.06 -3.66
N SER A 71 -7.05 2.23 -4.27
CA SER A 71 -7.84 3.43 -3.98
C SER A 71 -9.15 3.41 -4.77
N GLU A 72 -10.13 4.20 -4.32
CA GLU A 72 -11.40 4.41 -5.03
C GLU A 72 -11.16 5.04 -6.41
N GLU A 73 -10.17 5.91 -6.52
CA GLU A 73 -9.73 6.49 -7.79
C GLU A 73 -8.55 5.69 -8.38
N PRO A 74 -8.58 5.36 -9.69
CA PRO A 74 -7.44 4.74 -10.34
C PRO A 74 -6.25 5.70 -10.31
N PRO A 75 -5.04 5.22 -9.97
CA PRO A 75 -3.87 6.09 -9.90
C PRO A 75 -3.52 6.62 -11.29
N THR A 76 -3.23 7.92 -11.39
CA THR A 76 -2.77 8.58 -12.62
C THR A 76 -1.34 8.22 -13.01
N GLU A 77 -0.57 7.64 -12.10
CA GLU A 77 0.85 7.31 -12.24
C GLU A 77 1.10 5.88 -11.77
N TYR A 78 1.99 5.17 -12.47
CA TYR A 78 2.33 3.80 -12.11
C TYR A 78 3.34 3.79 -10.94
N TRP A 79 3.07 3.00 -9.90
CA TRP A 79 3.90 3.00 -8.69
C TRP A 79 5.38 2.72 -8.97
N LYS A 80 5.70 1.94 -10.01
CA LYS A 80 7.08 1.64 -10.37
C LYS A 80 7.87 2.87 -10.81
N GLU A 81 7.22 3.90 -11.32
CA GLU A 81 7.88 5.16 -11.69
C GLU A 81 8.30 5.96 -10.45
N ASN A 82 7.64 5.76 -9.31
CA ASN A 82 7.96 6.44 -8.04
C ASN A 82 9.10 5.76 -7.26
N PHE A 83 9.31 4.45 -7.47
CA PHE A 83 10.38 3.68 -6.79
C PHE A 83 11.47 3.19 -7.75
N GLY A 84 11.29 3.41 -9.04
CA GLY A 84 12.16 2.95 -10.10
C GLY A 84 12.90 4.12 -10.72
N GLU A 85 14.03 4.48 -10.11
CA GLU A 85 15.24 4.72 -10.89
C GLU A 85 16.44 4.51 -9.96
N TYR A 86 17.01 3.30 -10.03
CA TYR A 86 18.41 3.14 -9.66
C TYR A 86 19.22 3.79 -10.79
N ASP A 87 19.94 4.86 -10.47
CA ASP A 87 20.91 5.44 -11.39
C ASP A 87 21.92 4.34 -11.75
N ARG A 88 22.02 4.01 -13.04
CA ARG A 88 22.93 2.99 -13.57
C ARG A 88 24.40 3.45 -13.60
N ARG A 89 24.73 4.61 -13.02
CA ARG A 89 26.09 5.18 -12.98
C ARG A 89 26.98 4.63 -11.87
N TRP A 90 26.54 3.61 -11.13
CA TRP A 90 27.33 2.90 -10.12
C TRP A 90 27.45 1.43 -10.50
#